data_AF-Q2PYC0-F1
#
_entry.id   AF-Q2PYC0-F1
#
_cell.length_a   1.000
_cell.length_b   1.000
_cell.length_c   1.000
_cell.angle_alpha   90.00
_cell.angle_beta   90.00
_cell.angle_gamma   90.00
#
_symmetry.space_group_name_H-M   'P 1'
#
loop_
_entity.id
_entity.type
_entity.pdbx_description
1 polymer ?
#
loop_
_entity_poly.entity_id
_entity_poly.type
_entity_poly.pdbx_seq_one_letter_code
_entity_poly.pdbx_strand_id
1 'polypeptide(L)'
;MESDKAFGILLDDLKVAVSANKMGVVTQAGPTGAAASRGITTPNNRIVGVFNNAFAVRVLALSPSAMIEAPIRFYLTEDEAGVATLS
;
A
#
# COMPACT_ATOMS: atom_id res chain seq x y z
N MET A 1 -8.31 -4.07 -8.24
CA MET A 1 -8.66 -3.69 -9.63
C MET A 1 -7.40 -3.75 -10.47
N GLU A 2 -7.46 -4.46 -11.59
CA GLU A 2 -6.37 -4.47 -12.57
C GLU A 2 -6.13 -3.06 -13.12
N SER A 3 -4.89 -2.78 -13.46
CA SER A 3 -4.43 -1.47 -13.91
C SER A 3 -3.64 -1.59 -15.20
N ASP A 4 -3.91 -0.70 -16.15
CA ASP A 4 -3.13 -0.58 -17.39
C ASP A 4 -1.71 0.00 -17.17
N LYS A 5 -1.39 0.42 -15.94
CA LYS A 5 -0.10 0.98 -15.56
C LYS A 5 0.83 -0.08 -15.01
N ALA A 6 2.11 0.00 -15.37
CA ALA A 6 3.17 -0.80 -14.78
C ALA A 6 3.27 -0.58 -13.25
N PHE A 7 3.71 -1.60 -12.52
CA PHE A 7 3.73 -1.62 -11.06
C PHE A 7 4.37 -0.38 -10.43
N GLY A 8 5.54 0.04 -10.92
CA GLY A 8 6.26 1.21 -10.40
C GLY A 8 5.48 2.51 -10.56
N ILE A 9 4.87 2.72 -11.73
CA ILE A 9 4.04 3.90 -12.01
C ILE A 9 2.79 3.90 -11.13
N LEU A 10 2.12 2.74 -11.00
CA LEU A 10 0.94 2.60 -10.16
C LEU A 10 1.25 2.88 -8.68
N LEU A 11 2.40 2.41 -8.18
CA LEU A 11 2.86 2.67 -6.82
C LEU A 11 3.12 4.16 -6.57
N ASP A 12 3.75 4.86 -7.52
CA ASP A 12 4.02 6.29 -7.37
C ASP A 12 2.75 7.13 -7.49
N ASP A 13 1.85 6.78 -8.42
CA ASP A 13 0.53 7.40 -8.53
C ASP A 13 -0.30 7.22 -7.25
N LEU A 14 -0.24 6.03 -6.62
CA LEU A 14 -0.89 5.82 -5.32
C LEU A 14 -0.34 6.79 -4.27
N LYS A 15 0.99 6.96 -4.17
CA LYS A 15 1.60 7.88 -3.20
C LYS A 15 1.17 9.33 -3.45
N VAL A 16 1.13 9.76 -4.72
CA VAL A 16 0.64 11.09 -5.11
C VAL A 16 -0.82 11.26 -4.70
N ALA A 17 -1.68 10.28 -4.98
CA ALA A 17 -3.09 10.31 -4.62
C ALA A 17 -3.31 10.34 -3.10
N VAL A 18 -2.52 9.58 -2.34
CA VAL A 18 -2.52 9.58 -0.88
C VAL A 18 -2.23 10.98 -0.34
N SER A 19 -1.17 11.63 -0.83
CA SER A 19 -0.82 12.99 -0.43
C SER A 19 -1.88 14.02 -0.86
N ALA A 20 -2.40 13.93 -2.08
CA ALA A 20 -3.45 14.82 -2.58
C ALA A 20 -4.74 14.74 -1.74
N ASN A 21 -5.02 13.58 -1.15
CA ASN A 21 -6.16 13.36 -0.24
C ASN A 21 -5.82 13.64 1.23
N LYS A 22 -4.71 14.35 1.52
CA LYS A 22 -4.28 14.73 2.87
C LYS A 22 -4.05 13.53 3.80
N MET A 23 -3.63 12.40 3.24
CA MET A 23 -3.24 11.21 3.98
C MET A 23 -1.71 11.03 3.88
N GLY A 24 -1.13 10.32 4.84
CA GLY A 24 0.31 10.02 4.88
C GLY A 24 0.58 8.53 4.66
N VAL A 25 1.64 8.22 3.90
CA VAL A 25 2.20 6.87 3.84
C VAL A 25 3.06 6.66 5.09
N VAL A 26 2.71 5.68 5.92
CA VAL A 26 3.40 5.42 7.20
C VAL A 26 4.17 4.10 7.20
N THR A 27 3.81 3.15 6.33
CA THR A 27 4.53 1.89 6.16
C THR A 27 4.59 1.48 4.70
N GLN A 28 5.67 0.81 4.32
CA GLN A 28 5.82 0.15 3.03
C GLN A 28 6.55 -1.18 3.25
N ALA A 29 5.92 -2.29 2.91
CA ALA A 29 6.48 -3.62 3.11
C ALA A 29 6.21 -4.51 1.90
N GLY A 30 7.17 -5.35 1.53
CA GLY A 30 7.00 -6.27 0.40
C GLY A 30 8.10 -7.33 0.38
N PRO A 31 7.78 -8.58 0.01
CA PRO A 31 8.77 -9.67 0.00
C PRO A 31 9.76 -9.56 -1.16
N THR A 32 9.41 -8.86 -2.26
CA THR A 32 10.16 -8.88 -3.52
C THR A 32 11.63 -8.46 -3.36
N GLY A 33 11.91 -7.38 -2.62
CA GLY A 33 13.28 -6.93 -2.39
C GLY A 33 14.11 -7.92 -1.57
N ALA A 34 13.51 -8.52 -0.53
CA ALA A 34 14.15 -9.52 0.31
C ALA A 34 14.31 -10.87 -0.40
N ALA A 35 13.41 -11.21 -1.33
CA ALA A 35 13.55 -12.38 -2.20
C ALA A 35 14.71 -12.18 -3.19
N ALA A 36 14.79 -11.00 -3.82
CA ALA A 36 15.87 -10.66 -4.75
C ALA A 36 17.25 -10.73 -4.08
N SER A 37 17.39 -10.26 -2.83
CA SER A 37 18.66 -10.39 -2.09
C SER A 37 19.05 -11.84 -1.78
N ARG A 38 18.12 -12.79 -1.95
CA ARG A 38 18.32 -14.24 -1.81
C ARG A 38 18.43 -14.95 -3.16
N GLY A 39 18.49 -14.20 -4.27
CA GLY A 39 18.54 -14.75 -5.63
C GLY A 39 17.20 -15.30 -6.14
N ILE A 40 16.09 -15.03 -5.44
CA ILE A 40 14.76 -15.48 -5.81
C ILE A 40 14.07 -14.34 -6.58
N THR A 41 13.71 -14.61 -7.83
CA THR A 41 12.90 -13.68 -8.63
C THR A 41 11.42 -13.98 -8.39
N THR A 42 10.65 -12.95 -8.05
CA THR A 42 9.20 -13.02 -7.87
C THR A 42 8.56 -11.79 -8.51
N PRO A 43 7.30 -11.87 -8.95
CA PRO A 43 6.54 -10.68 -9.29
C PRO A 43 6.52 -9.65 -8.15
N ASN A 44 6.30 -8.39 -8.51
CA ASN A 44 6.26 -7.31 -7.54
C ASN A 44 5.09 -7.45 -6.55
N ASN A 45 5.37 -7.13 -5.28
CA ASN A 45 4.42 -7.31 -4.20
C ASN A 45 4.69 -6.27 -3.10
N ARG A 46 3.71 -5.41 -2.80
CA ARG A 46 3.86 -4.29 -1.86
C ARG A 46 2.57 -3.99 -1.12
N ILE A 47 2.66 -3.95 0.20
CA ILE A 47 1.66 -3.35 1.08
C ILE A 47 2.11 -1.92 1.39
N VAL A 48 1.19 -0.96 1.22
CA VAL A 48 1.36 0.45 1.57
C VAL A 48 0.36 0.81 2.66
N GLY A 49 0.86 1.15 3.86
CA GLY A 49 0.04 1.63 4.97
C GLY A 49 -0.18 3.13 4.87
N VAL A 50 -1.44 3.54 4.89
CA VAL A 50 -1.91 4.93 4.75
C VAL A 50 -2.69 5.37 5.99
N PHE A 51 -2.38 6.57 6.48
CA PHE A 51 -2.90 7.09 7.73
C PHE A 51 -3.33 8.54 7.62
N ASN A 52 -4.39 8.90 8.36
CA ASN A 52 -4.79 10.29 8.56
C ASN A 52 -5.17 10.49 10.04
N ASN A 53 -4.47 11.40 10.71
CA ASN A 53 -4.68 11.64 12.14
C ASN A 53 -6.09 12.15 12.48
N ALA A 54 -6.72 12.92 11.58
CA ALA A 54 -8.10 13.38 11.78
C ALA A 54 -9.09 12.20 11.82
N PHE A 55 -8.83 11.15 11.02
CA PHE A 55 -9.63 9.91 11.09
C PHE A 55 -9.32 9.13 12.36
N ALA A 56 -8.05 9.04 12.78
CA ALA A 56 -7.67 8.36 14.01
C ALA A 56 -8.36 8.95 15.25
N VAL A 57 -8.40 10.29 15.38
CA VAL A 57 -9.12 10.95 16.49
C VAL A 57 -10.60 10.60 16.48
N ARG A 58 -11.24 10.57 15.31
CA ARG A 58 -12.65 10.17 15.17
C ARG A 58 -12.88 8.71 15.51
N VAL A 59 -11.99 7.81 15.09
CA VAL A 59 -12.08 6.37 15.39
C VAL A 59 -11.90 6.12 16.89
N LEU A 60 -10.91 6.76 17.53
CA LEU A 60 -10.69 6.66 18.98
C LEU A 60 -11.91 7.10 19.80
N ALA A 61 -12.62 8.14 19.36
CA ALA A 61 -13.85 8.58 20.02
C ALA A 61 -15.01 7.58 19.92
N LEU A 62 -15.00 6.72 18.89
CA LEU A 62 -16.01 5.68 18.67
C LEU A 62 -15.62 4.36 19.34
N SER A 63 -14.37 3.93 19.18
CA SER A 63 -13.83 2.70 19.75
C SER A 63 -12.29 2.72 19.74
N PRO A 64 -11.63 2.78 20.92
CA PRO A 64 -10.19 2.63 20.99
C PRO A 64 -9.67 1.31 20.41
N SER A 65 -10.44 0.22 20.51
CA SER A 65 -10.02 -1.09 19.97
C SER A 65 -9.96 -1.10 18.44
N ALA A 66 -10.74 -0.26 17.76
CA ALA A 66 -10.71 -0.15 16.31
C ALA A 66 -9.39 0.40 15.76
N MET A 67 -8.56 1.02 16.59
CA MET A 67 -7.24 1.50 16.16
C MET A 67 -6.25 0.38 15.83
N ILE A 68 -6.50 -0.87 16.24
CA ILE A 68 -5.68 -2.02 15.82
C ILE A 68 -5.73 -2.24 14.29
N GLU A 69 -6.80 -1.79 13.64
CA GLU A 69 -6.99 -1.90 12.19
C GLU A 69 -6.28 -0.79 11.41
N ALA A 70 -5.74 0.23 12.09
CA ALA A 70 -4.93 1.26 11.45
C ALA A 70 -3.49 0.75 11.23
N PRO A 71 -2.81 1.15 10.14
CA PRO A 71 -3.28 2.03 9.07
C PRO A 71 -4.19 1.32 8.05
N ILE A 72 -4.87 2.10 7.20
CA ILE A 72 -5.52 1.58 5.99
C ILE A 72 -4.43 0.95 5.12
N ARG A 73 -4.68 -0.24 4.58
CA ARG A 73 -3.70 -0.98 3.77
C ARG A 73 -4.16 -0.99 2.32
N PHE A 74 -3.30 -0.48 1.44
CA PHE A 74 -3.39 -0.73 0.01
C PHE A 74 -2.44 -1.86 -0.35
N TYR A 75 -2.89 -2.76 -1.21
CA TYR A 75 -2.09 -3.88 -1.70
C TYR A 75 -1.86 -3.77 -3.19
N LEU A 76 -0.58 -3.65 -3.56
CA LEU A 76 -0.13 -3.68 -4.93
C LEU A 76 0.54 -5.01 -5.21
N THR A 77 0.08 -5.67 -6.25
CA THR A 77 0.68 -6.89 -6.78
C THR A 77 0.92 -6.73 -8.27
N GLU A 78 1.83 -7.54 -8.77
CA GLU A 78 2.07 -7.76 -10.19
C GLU A 78 1.98 -9.28 -10.42
N ASP A 79 1.47 -9.68 -11.58
CA ASP A 79 1.46 -11.08 -11.99
C ASP A 79 2.65 -11.43 -12.91
N GLU A 80 2.71 -12.67 -13.39
CA GLU A 80 3.79 -13.12 -14.30
C GLU A 80 3.75 -12.45 -15.68
N ALA A 81 2.60 -11.89 -16.07
CA ALA A 81 2.44 -11.13 -17.31
C ALA A 81 2.82 -9.65 -17.14
N GLY A 82 3.18 -9.23 -15.91
CA GLY A 82 3.52 -7.84 -15.60
C GLY A 82 2.30 -6.94 -15.36
N VAL A 83 1.10 -7.50 -15.23
CA VAL A 83 -0.12 -6.74 -14.97
C VAL A 83 -0.19 -6.37 -13.49
N ALA A 84 -0.29 -5.07 -13.21
CA ALA A 84 -0.38 -4.58 -11.85
C ALA A 84 -1.85 -4.52 -11.37
N THR A 85 -2.07 -4.83 -10.10
CA THR A 85 -3.37 -4.71 -9.43
C THR A 85 -3.22 -3.86 -8.18
N LEU A 86 -4.19 -2.97 -7.94
CA LEU A 86 -4.35 -2.22 -6.69
C LEU A 86 -5.63 -2.65 -5.97
N SER A 87 -5.52 -3.04 -4.71
CA SER A 87 -6.65 -3.42 -3.83
C SER A 87 -6.62 -2.68 -2.50
#